data_AF-H2Y9T8-F1
#
_entry.id   AF-H2Y9T8-F1
#
_cell.length_a   1.000
_cell.length_b   1.000
_cell.length_c   1.000
_cell.angle_alpha   90.00
_cell.angle_beta   90.00
_cell.angle_gamma   90.00
#
_symmetry.space_group_name_H-M   'P 1'
#
loop_
_entity.id
_entity.type
_entity.pdbx_description
1 polymer ?
#
loop_
_entity_poly.entity_id
_entity_poly.type
_entity_poly.pdbx_seq_one_letter_code
_entity_poly.pdbx_strand_id
1 'polypeptide(L)'
;TGYTQSVWPAEWHNASCEISVKSPLLIFPAGDPLRNGLRYNSALKNDTVTQAELNELRILVSNLLGNSTEISGYINAMDFALCTYLLSVYRLERLRLVIYQTLKKNN
;
A
#
# COMPACT_ATOMS: atom_id res chain seq x y z
N THR A 1 -19.42 17.04 12.05
CA THR A 1 -18.91 16.17 13.13
C THR A 1 -19.05 14.72 12.67
N GLY A 2 -17.95 14.07 12.35
CA GLY A 2 -17.98 12.72 11.78
C GLY A 2 -16.57 12.21 11.54
N TYR A 3 -15.77 12.18 12.60
CA TYR A 3 -14.47 11.51 12.55
C TYR A 3 -14.76 10.02 12.35
N THR A 4 -14.36 9.53 11.19
CA THR A 4 -14.23 8.12 10.85
C THR A 4 -13.57 7.40 12.02
N GLN A 5 -14.39 6.70 12.79
CA GLN A 5 -13.93 5.89 13.90
C GLN A 5 -12.94 4.88 13.30
N SER A 6 -11.67 5.08 13.65
CA SER A 6 -10.57 4.21 13.26
C SER A 6 -11.01 2.78 13.55
N VAL A 7 -11.07 1.93 12.52
CA VAL A 7 -11.39 0.49 12.62
C VAL A 7 -10.39 -0.26 13.53
N TRP A 8 -9.35 0.45 13.98
CA TRP A 8 -8.22 -0.05 14.74
C TRP A 8 -8.18 0.61 16.13
N PRO A 9 -7.90 -0.16 17.19
CA PRO A 9 -7.53 0.37 18.50
C PRO A 9 -6.45 1.46 18.38
N ALA A 10 -6.51 2.48 19.23
CA ALA A 10 -5.61 3.63 19.16
C ALA A 10 -4.14 3.21 19.27
N GLU A 11 -3.84 2.18 20.05
CA GLU A 11 -2.50 1.64 20.22
C GLU A 11 -1.97 1.05 18.91
N TRP A 12 -2.83 0.41 18.11
CA TRP A 12 -2.45 -0.20 16.84
C TRP A 12 -2.18 0.85 15.77
N HIS A 13 -2.99 1.91 15.74
CA HIS A 13 -2.73 3.07 14.89
C HIS A 13 -1.38 3.72 15.25
N ASN A 14 -1.13 3.95 16.54
CA ASN A 14 0.11 4.57 17.01
C ASN A 14 1.35 3.70 16.74
N ALA A 15 1.25 2.39 16.95
CA ALA A 15 2.32 1.45 16.60
C ALA A 15 2.60 1.44 15.09
N SER A 16 1.55 1.47 14.26
CA SER A 16 1.70 1.55 12.79
C SER A 16 2.39 2.86 12.37
N CYS A 17 2.06 3.96 13.05
CA CYS A 17 2.73 5.25 12.87
C CYS A 17 4.22 5.16 13.22
N GLU A 18 4.57 4.59 14.37
CA GLU A 18 5.97 4.43 14.80
C GLU A 18 6.78 3.55 13.83
N ILE A 19 6.21 2.43 13.39
CA ILE A 19 6.82 1.53 12.40
C ILE A 19 7.02 2.26 11.08
N SER A 20 6.04 3.06 10.63
CA SER A 20 6.13 3.76 9.35
C SER A 20 7.34 4.70 9.27
N VAL A 21 7.65 5.41 10.37
CA VAL A 21 8.79 6.35 10.44
C VAL A 21 10.14 5.63 10.47
N LYS A 22 10.20 4.47 11.13
CA LYS A 22 11.42 3.66 11.26
C LYS A 22 11.69 2.74 10.06
N SER A 23 10.65 2.45 9.26
CA SER A 23 10.77 1.54 8.12
C SER A 23 11.64 2.16 7.02
N PRO A 24 12.59 1.42 6.43
CA PRO A 24 13.32 1.90 5.26
C PRO A 24 12.38 2.11 4.07
N LEU A 25 12.84 2.85 3.06
CA LEU A 25 12.11 2.97 1.79
C LEU A 25 11.95 1.58 1.17
N LEU A 26 10.70 1.19 0.94
CA LEU A 26 10.37 -0.11 0.38
C LEU A 26 10.62 -0.09 -1.14
N ILE A 27 11.89 -0.29 -1.51
CA ILE A 27 12.33 -0.39 -2.89
C ILE A 27 12.31 -1.85 -3.34
N PHE A 28 11.96 -2.07 -4.62
CA PHE A 28 12.09 -3.36 -5.28
C PHE A 28 13.34 -3.33 -6.16
N PRO A 29 14.52 -3.74 -5.67
CA PRO A 29 15.64 -3.99 -6.56
C PRO A 29 15.26 -5.11 -7.55
N ALA A 30 15.66 -4.96 -8.81
CA ALA A 30 15.36 -5.97 -9.82
C ALA A 30 15.93 -7.34 -9.38
N GLY A 31 15.07 -8.37 -9.29
CA GLY A 31 15.45 -9.71 -8.85
C GLY A 31 15.22 -10.00 -7.36
N ASP A 32 14.57 -9.11 -6.60
CA ASP A 32 14.35 -9.28 -5.16
C ASP A 32 13.53 -10.54 -4.84
N PRO A 33 13.99 -11.41 -3.92
CA PRO A 33 13.25 -12.53 -3.36
C PRO A 33 11.84 -12.16 -2.90
N LEU A 34 11.59 -10.91 -2.50
CA LEU A 34 10.28 -10.41 -2.08
C LEU A 34 9.22 -10.57 -3.17
N ARG A 35 9.56 -10.42 -4.45
CA ARG A 35 8.59 -10.55 -5.55
C ARG A 35 8.12 -11.99 -5.69
N ASN A 36 9.06 -12.92 -5.58
CA ASN A 36 8.78 -14.34 -5.58
C ASN A 36 8.03 -14.72 -4.29
N GLY A 37 8.47 -14.24 -3.14
CA GLY A 37 7.85 -14.48 -1.84
C GLY A 37 6.39 -14.03 -1.78
N LEU A 38 6.05 -12.85 -2.33
CA LEU A 38 4.68 -12.37 -2.42
C LEU A 38 3.82 -13.24 -3.33
N ARG A 39 4.35 -13.62 -4.50
CA ARG A 39 3.62 -14.44 -5.48
C ARG A 39 3.35 -15.87 -4.99
N TYR A 40 4.26 -16.43 -4.20
CA TYR A 40 4.11 -17.76 -3.60
C TYR A 40 3.44 -17.75 -2.22
N ASN A 41 3.13 -16.58 -1.65
CA ASN A 41 2.47 -16.48 -0.36
C ASN A 41 1.02 -16.97 -0.45
N SER A 42 0.65 -17.95 0.38
CA SER A 42 -0.69 -18.55 0.37
C SER A 42 -1.83 -17.56 0.63
N ALA A 43 -1.58 -16.48 1.37
CA ALA A 43 -2.57 -15.44 1.64
C ALA A 43 -2.76 -14.45 0.46
N LEU A 44 -1.83 -14.44 -0.49
CA LEU A 44 -1.85 -13.56 -1.67
C LEU A 44 -1.95 -14.35 -2.99
N LYS A 45 -2.31 -15.65 -2.91
CA LYS A 45 -2.48 -16.49 -4.11
C LYS A 45 -3.56 -15.89 -5.00
N ASN A 46 -3.22 -15.69 -6.28
CA ASN A 46 -4.16 -15.16 -7.28
C ASN A 46 -5.40 -16.06 -7.47
N ASP A 47 -5.33 -17.34 -7.10
CA ASP A 47 -6.43 -18.31 -7.27
C ASP A 47 -7.66 -18.00 -6.41
N THR A 48 -7.52 -17.17 -5.36
CA THR A 48 -8.64 -16.79 -4.47
C THR A 48 -9.33 -15.49 -4.87
N VAL A 49 -8.85 -14.78 -5.90
CA VAL A 49 -9.34 -13.45 -6.27
C VAL A 49 -9.87 -13.48 -7.71
N THR A 50 -11.09 -13.03 -7.89
CA THR A 50 -11.71 -12.97 -9.22
C THR A 50 -11.08 -11.87 -10.07
N GLN A 51 -11.14 -12.03 -11.39
CA GLN A 51 -10.64 -11.01 -12.31
C GLN A 51 -11.37 -9.65 -12.14
N ALA A 52 -12.63 -9.68 -11.70
CA ALA A 52 -13.41 -8.49 -11.40
C ALA A 52 -12.83 -7.72 -10.19
N GLU A 53 -12.60 -8.41 -9.07
CA GLU A 53 -12.01 -7.82 -7.86
C GLU A 53 -10.59 -7.29 -8.11
N LEU A 54 -9.80 -8.00 -8.92
CA LEU A 54 -8.48 -7.53 -9.32
C LEU A 54 -8.57 -6.22 -10.15
N ASN A 55 -9.55 -6.12 -11.04
CA ASN A 55 -9.75 -4.90 -11.81
C ASN A 55 -10.21 -3.74 -10.93
N GLU A 56 -11.10 -3.98 -9.96
CA GLU A 56 -11.49 -2.97 -8.96
C GLU A 56 -10.28 -2.49 -8.14
N LEU A 57 -9.42 -3.41 -7.72
CA LEU A 57 -8.18 -3.08 -7.00
C LEU A 57 -7.24 -2.23 -7.87
N ARG A 58 -7.05 -2.58 -9.14
CA ARG A 58 -6.26 -1.79 -10.09
C ARG A 58 -6.83 -0.38 -10.26
N ILE A 59 -8.14 -0.25 -10.42
CA ILE A 59 -8.82 1.05 -10.52
C ILE A 59 -8.59 1.87 -9.24
N LEU A 60 -8.73 1.26 -8.07
CA LEU A 60 -8.47 1.92 -6.79
C LEU A 60 -7.03 2.43 -6.70
N VAL A 61 -6.04 1.61 -7.06
CA VAL A 61 -4.62 2.00 -7.04
C VAL A 61 -4.34 3.12 -8.05
N SER A 62 -4.87 3.02 -9.27
CA SER A 62 -4.75 4.07 -10.29
C SER A 62 -5.32 5.41 -9.82
N ASN A 63 -6.50 5.40 -9.22
CA ASN A 63 -7.14 6.60 -8.68
C ASN A 63 -6.31 7.25 -7.57
N LEU A 64 -5.72 6.45 -6.68
CA LEU A 64 -4.85 6.94 -5.60
C LEU A 64 -3.55 7.58 -6.10
N LEU A 65 -3.08 7.16 -7.29
CA LEU A 65 -1.87 7.69 -7.95
C LEU A 65 -2.18 8.77 -8.98
N GLY A 66 -3.43 9.23 -9.09
CA GLY A 66 -3.83 10.35 -9.95
C GLY A 66 -4.10 10.01 -11.41
N ASN A 67 -4.29 8.72 -11.75
CA ASN A 67 -4.68 8.26 -13.10
C ASN A 67 -3.73 8.70 -14.24
N SER A 68 -2.42 8.75 -13.98
CA SER A 68 -1.43 8.98 -15.05
C SER A 68 -1.45 7.84 -16.07
N THR A 69 -1.47 8.17 -17.36
CA THR A 69 -1.43 7.21 -18.48
C THR A 69 -0.16 6.37 -18.46
N GLU A 70 0.96 6.95 -18.04
CA GLU A 70 2.24 6.25 -17.88
C GLU A 70 2.16 5.15 -16.80
N ILE A 71 1.52 5.46 -15.67
CA ILE A 71 1.42 4.56 -14.52
C ILE A 71 0.36 3.47 -14.76
N SER A 72 -0.72 3.81 -15.48
CA SER A 72 -1.84 2.91 -15.75
C SER A 72 -1.42 1.65 -16.52
N GLY A 73 -0.46 1.78 -17.44
CA GLY A 73 0.12 0.64 -18.16
C GLY A 73 0.80 -0.37 -17.22
N TYR A 74 1.57 0.13 -16.26
CA TYR A 74 2.24 -0.71 -15.26
C TYR A 74 1.25 -1.39 -14.33
N ILE A 75 0.23 -0.67 -13.84
CA ILE A 75 -0.80 -1.21 -12.94
C ILE A 75 -1.60 -2.32 -13.61
N ASN A 76 -1.95 -2.16 -14.89
CA ASN A 76 -2.69 -3.19 -15.63
C ASN A 76 -1.89 -4.48 -15.81
N ALA A 77 -0.56 -4.40 -15.83
CA ALA A 77 0.33 -5.56 -15.88
C ALA A 77 0.57 -6.23 -14.50
N MET A 78 0.15 -5.59 -13.40
CA MET A 78 0.33 -6.15 -12.04
C MET A 78 -0.70 -7.23 -11.73
N ASP A 79 -0.28 -8.26 -11.02
CA ASP A 79 -1.16 -9.27 -10.43
C ASP A 79 -1.67 -8.83 -9.04
N PHE A 80 -2.56 -9.60 -8.42
CA PHE A 80 -3.18 -9.24 -7.15
C PHE A 80 -2.15 -8.99 -6.04
N ALA A 81 -1.12 -9.83 -5.97
CA ALA A 81 -0.05 -9.71 -4.99
C ALA A 81 0.72 -8.38 -5.15
N LEU A 82 1.05 -8.00 -6.39
CA LEU A 82 1.74 -6.73 -6.67
C LEU A 82 0.84 -5.51 -6.40
N CYS A 83 -0.43 -5.56 -6.80
CA CYS A 83 -1.38 -4.47 -6.50
C CYS A 83 -1.58 -4.28 -4.99
N THR A 84 -1.75 -5.38 -4.25
CA THR A 84 -1.92 -5.35 -2.78
C THR A 84 -0.69 -4.85 -2.06
N TYR A 85 0.49 -5.24 -2.55
CA TYR A 85 1.75 -4.72 -2.04
C TYR A 85 1.88 -3.22 -2.28
N LEU A 86 1.66 -2.75 -3.52
CA LEU A 86 1.73 -1.32 -3.86
C LEU A 86 0.77 -0.49 -3.01
N LEU A 87 -0.45 -0.98 -2.80
CA LEU A 87 -1.42 -0.33 -1.91
C LEU A 87 -0.91 -0.25 -0.45
N SER A 88 -0.27 -1.31 0.04
CA SER A 88 0.33 -1.34 1.38
C SER A 88 1.45 -0.31 1.52
N VAL A 89 2.37 -0.25 0.55
CA VAL A 89 3.46 0.73 0.51
C VAL A 89 2.91 2.15 0.48
N TYR A 90 1.93 2.41 -0.39
CA TYR A 90 1.30 3.72 -0.52
C TYR A 90 0.67 4.18 0.81
N ARG A 91 -0.06 3.30 1.49
CA ARG A 91 -0.66 3.62 2.79
C ARG A 91 0.39 3.90 3.86
N LEU A 92 1.46 3.10 3.89
CA LEU A 92 2.56 3.30 4.84
C LEU A 92 3.29 4.62 4.61
N GLU A 93 3.58 4.96 3.35
CA GLU A 93 4.24 6.21 3.00
C GLU A 93 3.36 7.43 3.33
N ARG A 94 2.05 7.33 3.09
CA ARG A 94 1.10 8.37 3.51
C ARG A 94 1.08 8.58 5.02
N LEU A 95 1.09 7.51 5.81
CA LEU A 95 1.17 7.61 7.27
C LEU A 95 2.47 8.31 7.68
N ARG A 96 3.60 7.89 7.10
CA ARG A 96 4.90 8.52 7.35
C ARG A 96 4.88 10.03 7.05
N LEU A 97 4.33 10.45 5.91
CA LEU A 97 4.21 11.86 5.55
C LEU A 97 3.34 12.66 6.53
N VAL A 98 2.19 12.11 6.93
CA VAL A 98 1.29 12.76 7.91
C VAL A 98 1.99 12.95 9.25
N ILE A 99 2.76 11.97 9.70
CA ILE A 99 3.52 12.05 10.96
C ILE A 99 4.64 13.08 10.84
N TYR A 100 5.43 13.06 9.77
CA TYR A 100 6.49 14.06 9.56
C TYR A 100 5.94 15.49 9.55
N GLN A 101 4.79 15.71 8.91
CA GLN A 101 4.13 17.03 8.92
C GLN A 101 3.63 17.42 10.31
N THR A 102 3.15 16.46 11.09
CA THR A 102 2.68 16.69 12.46
C THR A 102 3.83 17.04 13.39
N LEU A 103 4.95 16.31 13.30
CA LEU A 103 6.17 16.61 14.06
C LEU A 103 6.75 17.98 13.70
N LYS A 104 6.75 18.35 12.41
CA LYS A 104 7.24 19.66 11.95
C LYS A 104 6.37 20.84 12.42
N LYS A 105 5.07 20.64 12.64
CA LYS A 105 4.16 21.69 13.13
C LYS A 105 4.24 21.92 14.65
N ASN A 106 4.77 20.95 15.39
CA ASN A 106 4.87 20.99 16.86
C ASN A 106 6.26 21.43 17.37
N ASN A 107 7.18 21.73 16.46
CA ASN A 107 8.49 22.36 16.69
C ASN A 107 8.50 23.76 16.08
#